data_AF-A0A858RCE0-F1
#
_entry.id   AF-A0A858RCE0-F1
#
_cell.length_a   1.000
_cell.length_b   1.000
_cell.length_c   1.000
_cell.angle_alpha   90.00
_cell.angle_beta   90.00
_cell.angle_gamma   90.00
#
_symmetry.space_group_name_H-M   'P 1'
#
loop_
_entity.id
_entity.type
_entity.pdbx_description
1 polymer ?
#
loop_
_entity_poly.entity_id
_entity_poly.type
_entity_poly.pdbx_seq_one_letter_code
_entity_poly.pdbx_strand_id
1 'polypeptide(L)'
;MPAPTEIDGDGFSKRPLSRYMPLARFQSMLSEGLYVAPVWKFEDIWEGLLGVQLRERMREEKGTRYAYGRSDYEDVLRWVHVSCWYDGVKENAVMWRGYGGAGDAVMIESSAAKLERLYRESPEFYVAHMDAVTYHPPGDEPRWTKLPSLIARYDMKRPDPLPDKPDPVTLLPELFLKYDHYEGEKEFRLVTLNKRYRDPGEEPGAYRLRFDRSTRFIDRVRVSPRATEEYFQKVREMCFEFDPDLRVERSEIGVR
;
A
#
# COMPACT_ATOMS: atom_id res chain seq x y z
N MET A 1 17.81 16.30 -0.58
CA MET A 1 16.71 16.52 0.39
C MET A 1 15.41 16.26 -0.35
N PRO A 2 14.50 15.40 0.16
CA PRO A 2 13.16 15.32 -0.42
C PRO A 2 12.51 16.71 -0.35
N ALA A 3 11.78 17.09 -1.39
CA ALA A 3 11.06 18.36 -1.41
C ALA A 3 10.15 18.47 -0.17
N PRO A 4 9.93 19.68 0.39
CA PRO A 4 8.98 19.87 1.47
C PRO A 4 7.64 19.26 1.05
N THR A 5 7.14 18.33 1.86
CA THR A 5 5.84 17.73 1.61
C THR A 5 4.79 18.81 1.81
N GLU A 6 4.15 19.24 0.72
CA GLU A 6 3.02 20.17 0.81
C GLU A 6 1.92 19.49 1.63
N ILE A 7 1.37 20.21 2.60
CA ILE A 7 0.37 19.71 3.53
C ILE A 7 -0.96 20.39 3.18
N ASP A 8 -2.08 19.66 3.25
CA ASP A 8 -3.42 20.25 3.08
C ASP A 8 -3.90 20.99 4.34
N GLY A 9 -5.07 21.61 4.24
CA GLY A 9 -5.67 22.38 5.35
C GLY A 9 -5.98 21.55 6.60
N ASP A 10 -5.98 20.22 6.48
CA ASP A 10 -6.24 19.28 7.57
C ASP A 10 -4.95 18.66 8.14
N GLY A 11 -3.78 19.07 7.63
CA GLY A 11 -2.49 18.57 8.11
C GLY A 11 -2.01 17.29 7.40
N PHE A 12 -2.62 16.88 6.29
CA PHE A 12 -2.24 15.68 5.55
C PHE A 12 -1.30 15.95 4.38
N SER A 13 -0.44 14.98 4.07
CA SER A 13 0.49 15.05 2.93
C SER A 13 -0.24 15.10 1.59
N LYS A 14 -0.04 16.16 0.79
CA LYS A 14 -0.51 16.23 -0.60
C LYS A 14 0.35 15.43 -1.59
N ARG A 15 1.21 14.54 -1.09
CA ARG A 15 2.07 13.70 -1.92
C ARG A 15 1.24 12.98 -2.98
N PRO A 16 1.53 13.17 -4.28
CA PRO A 16 0.75 12.56 -5.35
C PRO A 16 1.09 11.06 -5.42
N LEU A 17 0.05 10.23 -5.50
CA LEU A 17 0.18 8.78 -5.57
C LEU A 17 -0.48 8.27 -6.85
N SER A 18 0.03 7.17 -7.39
CA SER A 18 -0.64 6.46 -8.47
C SER A 18 -0.67 4.97 -8.26
N ARG A 19 -1.63 4.30 -8.91
CA ARG A 19 -1.73 2.84 -8.89
C ARG A 19 -2.12 2.31 -10.26
N TYR A 20 -1.33 1.36 -10.74
CA TYR A 20 -1.55 0.65 -11.98
C TYR A 20 -2.29 -0.66 -11.69
N MET A 21 -3.29 -1.00 -12.51
CA MET A 21 -4.02 -2.25 -12.36
C MET A 21 -4.73 -2.68 -13.65
N PRO A 22 -5.01 -3.98 -13.83
CA PRO A 22 -5.87 -4.47 -14.90
C PRO A 22 -7.32 -3.99 -14.71
N LEU A 23 -8.09 -3.94 -15.81
CA LEU A 23 -9.48 -3.47 -15.80
C LEU A 23 -10.36 -4.16 -14.74
N ALA A 24 -10.24 -5.47 -14.57
CA ALA A 24 -11.04 -6.23 -13.62
C ALA A 24 -10.83 -5.76 -12.17
N ARG A 25 -9.59 -5.43 -11.80
CA ARG A 25 -9.27 -4.88 -10.47
C ARG A 25 -9.79 -3.46 -10.33
N PHE A 26 -9.74 -2.66 -11.40
CA PHE A 26 -10.29 -1.32 -11.41
C PHE A 26 -11.81 -1.32 -11.22
N GLN A 27 -12.52 -2.17 -11.96
CA GLN A 27 -13.97 -2.33 -11.83
C GLN A 27 -14.36 -2.80 -10.41
N SER A 28 -13.64 -3.78 -9.86
CA SER A 28 -13.82 -4.21 -8.46
C SER A 28 -13.54 -3.05 -7.48
N MET A 29 -12.55 -2.21 -7.76
CA MET A 29 -12.24 -1.06 -6.91
C MET A 29 -13.35 0.00 -6.93
N LEU A 30 -13.91 0.32 -8.10
CA LEU A 30 -15.01 1.30 -8.20
C LEU A 30 -16.31 0.81 -7.55
N SER A 31 -16.57 -0.50 -7.60
CA SER A 31 -17.81 -1.10 -7.08
C SER A 31 -17.74 -1.48 -5.60
N GLU A 32 -16.60 -2.02 -5.15
CA GLU A 32 -16.44 -2.56 -3.79
C GLU A 32 -15.53 -1.69 -2.90
N GLY A 33 -14.76 -0.77 -3.48
CA GLY A 33 -13.77 0.04 -2.80
C GLY A 33 -12.32 -0.47 -2.93
N LEU A 34 -11.39 0.31 -2.39
CA LEU A 34 -9.96 0.06 -2.46
C LEU A 34 -9.59 -1.18 -1.64
N TYR A 35 -9.08 -2.20 -2.34
CA TYR A 35 -8.58 -3.44 -1.73
C TYR A 35 -7.29 -3.17 -0.94
N VAL A 36 -7.31 -3.53 0.34
CA VAL A 36 -6.13 -3.57 1.22
C VAL A 36 -5.82 -5.04 1.47
N ALA A 37 -4.72 -5.52 0.90
CA ALA A 37 -4.35 -6.93 0.87
C ALA A 37 -3.78 -7.36 2.22
N PRO A 38 -4.15 -8.51 2.79
CA PRO A 38 -3.39 -9.04 3.90
C PRO A 38 -1.97 -9.40 3.45
N VAL A 39 -0.95 -9.18 4.30
CA VAL A 39 0.47 -9.43 3.99
C VAL A 39 0.70 -10.88 3.58
N TRP A 40 0.03 -11.83 4.23
CA TRP A 40 0.21 -13.26 3.94
C TRP A 40 -0.22 -13.66 2.51
N LYS A 41 -0.92 -12.79 1.77
CA LYS A 41 -1.24 -13.00 0.35
C LYS A 41 -0.18 -12.44 -0.62
N PHE A 42 0.90 -11.86 -0.11
CA PHE A 42 2.02 -11.45 -0.95
C PHE A 42 2.69 -12.70 -1.54
N GLU A 43 3.26 -12.56 -2.73
CA GLU A 43 4.04 -13.65 -3.35
C GLU A 43 5.26 -13.98 -2.50
N ASP A 44 5.88 -12.95 -1.91
CA ASP A 44 6.85 -13.07 -0.83
C ASP A 44 6.34 -12.34 0.42
N ILE A 45 5.93 -13.10 1.44
CA ILE A 45 5.43 -12.56 2.72
C ILE A 45 6.52 -11.83 3.52
N TRP A 46 7.80 -12.03 3.17
CA TRP A 46 8.94 -11.34 3.77
C TRP A 46 9.34 -10.09 3.02
N GLU A 47 8.66 -9.80 1.90
CA GLU A 47 8.88 -8.60 1.14
C GLU A 47 8.55 -7.38 2.00
N GLY A 48 9.55 -6.53 2.20
CA GLY A 48 9.42 -5.41 3.11
C GLY A 48 9.80 -5.75 4.55
N LEU A 49 10.33 -6.91 4.92
CA LEU A 49 10.65 -7.24 6.33
C LEU A 49 12.16 -7.40 6.56
N LEU A 50 12.99 -6.55 5.93
CA LEU A 50 14.46 -6.68 5.98
C LEU A 50 15.03 -6.75 7.40
N GLY A 51 14.51 -5.95 8.34
CA GLY A 51 14.97 -5.98 9.73
C GLY A 51 14.68 -7.32 10.41
N VAL A 52 13.51 -7.93 10.12
CA VAL A 52 13.17 -9.27 10.60
C VAL A 52 14.12 -10.31 10.01
N GLN A 53 14.29 -10.30 8.68
CA GLN A 53 15.17 -11.23 7.97
C GLN A 53 16.61 -11.18 8.49
N LEU A 54 17.13 -9.98 8.79
CA LEU A 54 18.46 -9.81 9.36
C LEU A 54 18.56 -10.38 10.77
N ARG A 55 17.56 -10.13 11.63
CA ARG A 55 17.52 -10.68 13.00
C ARG A 55 17.46 -12.21 13.00
N GLU A 56 16.74 -12.80 12.05
CA GLU A 56 16.70 -14.26 11.87
C GLU A 56 18.07 -14.82 11.50
N ARG A 57 18.76 -14.22 10.52
CA ARG A 57 20.12 -14.63 10.14
C ARG A 57 21.09 -14.52 11.33
N MET A 58 21.02 -13.44 12.09
CA MET A 58 21.85 -13.28 13.30
C MET A 58 21.54 -14.31 14.39
N ARG A 59 20.30 -14.79 14.49
CA ARG A 59 19.92 -15.88 15.41
C ARG A 59 20.58 -17.19 15.00
N GLU A 60 20.53 -17.51 13.71
CA GLU A 60 21.11 -18.74 13.14
C GLU A 60 22.63 -18.76 13.24
N GLU A 61 23.30 -17.66 12.89
CA GLU A 61 24.77 -17.58 12.83
C GLU A 61 25.42 -17.48 14.21
N LYS A 62 24.83 -16.72 15.13
CA LYS A 62 25.48 -16.30 16.39
C LYS A 62 24.80 -16.89 17.64
N GLY A 63 23.77 -17.73 17.48
CA GLY A 63 23.02 -18.30 18.59
C GLY A 63 22.37 -17.23 19.48
N THR A 64 22.05 -16.07 18.89
CA THR A 64 21.59 -14.90 19.65
C THR A 64 20.21 -15.14 20.27
N ARG A 65 19.97 -14.46 21.40
CA ARG A 65 18.77 -14.55 22.23
C ARG A 65 17.57 -13.76 21.65
N TYR A 66 17.41 -13.72 20.33
CA TYR A 66 16.19 -13.13 19.74
C TYR A 66 14.98 -13.98 20.14
N ALA A 67 13.96 -13.32 20.68
CA ALA A 67 12.85 -13.98 21.36
C ALA A 67 11.86 -14.68 20.41
N TYR A 68 11.80 -14.26 19.15
CA TYR A 68 10.77 -14.69 18.19
C TYR A 68 11.39 -15.35 16.96
N GLY A 69 10.79 -16.47 16.53
CA GLY A 69 11.11 -17.13 15.26
C GLY A 69 10.13 -16.76 14.15
N ARG A 70 10.41 -17.25 12.95
CA ARG A 70 9.63 -17.02 11.72
C ARG A 70 8.12 -17.18 11.91
N SER A 71 7.72 -18.30 12.50
CA SER A 71 6.30 -18.61 12.75
C SER A 71 5.61 -17.58 13.65
N ASP A 72 6.34 -16.96 14.58
CA ASP A 72 5.78 -15.94 15.47
C ASP A 72 5.49 -14.64 14.73
N TYR A 73 6.33 -14.28 13.75
CA TYR A 73 6.04 -13.15 12.87
C TYR A 73 4.90 -13.48 11.91
N GLU A 74 4.90 -14.66 11.29
CA GLU A 74 3.82 -15.09 10.37
C GLU A 74 2.44 -15.02 11.03
N ASP A 75 2.32 -15.45 12.29
CA ASP A 75 1.06 -15.37 13.05
C ASP A 75 0.55 -13.92 13.20
N VAL A 76 1.46 -12.97 13.36
CA VAL A 76 1.12 -11.55 13.47
C VAL A 76 0.83 -10.94 12.09
N LEU A 77 1.63 -11.27 11.07
CA LEU A 77 1.47 -10.78 9.70
C LEU A 77 0.14 -11.20 9.07
N ARG A 78 -0.49 -12.28 9.57
CA ARG A 78 -1.86 -12.66 9.20
C ARG A 78 -2.86 -11.52 9.37
N TRP A 79 -2.62 -10.61 10.30
CA TRP A 79 -3.50 -9.51 10.67
C TRP A 79 -3.07 -8.15 10.16
N VAL A 80 -1.96 -8.10 9.45
CA VAL A 80 -1.43 -6.89 8.85
C VAL A 80 -1.89 -6.82 7.41
N HIS A 81 -2.37 -5.65 7.00
CA HIS A 81 -2.84 -5.39 5.65
C HIS A 81 -2.05 -4.25 5.03
N VAL A 82 -1.80 -4.37 3.73
CA VAL A 82 -0.98 -3.45 2.96
C VAL A 82 -1.70 -3.04 1.68
N SER A 83 -1.56 -1.76 1.35
CA SER A 83 -2.00 -1.17 0.11
C SER A 83 -0.83 -0.38 -0.49
N CYS A 84 -0.21 -0.93 -1.54
CA CYS A 84 0.95 -0.34 -2.23
C CYS A 84 0.53 0.63 -3.33
N TRP A 85 1.25 1.75 -3.43
CA TRP A 85 1.08 2.80 -4.43
C TRP A 85 2.45 3.16 -5.00
N TYR A 86 2.47 3.73 -6.19
CA TYR A 86 3.64 4.38 -6.74
C TYR A 86 3.70 5.82 -6.19
N ASP A 87 4.86 6.21 -5.63
CA ASP A 87 5.14 7.56 -5.15
C ASP A 87 5.37 8.50 -6.35
N GLY A 88 4.28 9.11 -6.80
CA GLY A 88 4.24 10.05 -7.91
C GLY A 88 3.16 9.73 -8.94
N VAL A 89 3.05 10.61 -9.93
CA VAL A 89 2.14 10.49 -11.08
C VAL A 89 2.86 10.43 -12.42
N LYS A 90 4.20 10.45 -12.40
CA LYS A 90 4.98 10.27 -13.62
C LYS A 90 4.83 8.82 -14.06
N GLU A 91 4.30 8.65 -15.25
CA GLU A 91 4.09 7.32 -15.81
C GLU A 91 5.41 6.54 -15.95
N ASN A 92 5.34 5.21 -15.87
CA ASN A 92 6.50 4.33 -16.03
C ASN A 92 6.13 3.07 -16.81
N ALA A 93 6.83 2.80 -17.92
CA ALA A 93 6.59 1.63 -18.76
C ALA A 93 6.80 0.29 -18.03
N VAL A 94 7.68 0.24 -17.03
CA VAL A 94 7.88 -0.93 -16.17
C VAL A 94 6.65 -1.16 -15.30
N MET A 95 6.07 -0.10 -14.74
CA MET A 95 4.85 -0.19 -13.91
C MET A 95 3.63 -0.63 -14.73
N TRP A 96 3.47 -0.07 -15.94
CA TRP A 96 2.45 -0.52 -16.88
C TRP A 96 2.56 -2.02 -17.18
N ARG A 97 3.78 -2.52 -17.41
CA ARG A 97 4.02 -3.93 -17.74
C ARG A 97 3.84 -4.85 -16.53
N GLY A 98 4.43 -4.50 -15.39
CA GLY A 98 4.45 -5.34 -14.19
C GLY A 98 3.10 -5.38 -13.47
N TYR A 99 2.46 -4.22 -13.31
CA TYR A 99 1.25 -4.08 -12.50
C TYR A 99 -0.03 -3.93 -13.31
N GLY A 100 0.05 -3.37 -14.53
CA GLY A 100 -1.10 -3.18 -15.40
C GLY A 100 -1.58 -4.45 -16.11
N GLY A 101 -0.68 -5.40 -16.38
CA GLY A 101 -0.97 -6.51 -17.29
C GLY A 101 -0.86 -6.09 -18.76
N ALA A 102 -0.87 -7.06 -19.68
CA ALA A 102 -0.40 -6.93 -21.06
C ALA A 102 -1.27 -6.07 -22.02
N GLY A 103 -1.45 -4.78 -21.73
CA GLY A 103 -2.03 -3.77 -22.64
C GLY A 103 -3.34 -3.15 -22.15
N ASP A 104 -4.17 -3.93 -21.46
CA ASP A 104 -5.49 -3.55 -20.96
C ASP A 104 -5.43 -3.19 -19.47
N ALA A 105 -4.92 -2.00 -19.21
CA ALA A 105 -4.67 -1.51 -17.87
C ALA A 105 -5.11 -0.06 -17.70
N VAL A 106 -5.32 0.32 -16.45
CA VAL A 106 -5.48 1.71 -16.06
C VAL A 106 -4.46 2.09 -15.00
N MET A 107 -4.17 3.37 -14.93
CA MET A 107 -3.45 4.01 -13.84
C MET A 107 -4.39 5.04 -13.23
N ILE A 108 -4.61 4.96 -11.93
CA ILE A 108 -5.33 5.99 -11.19
C ILE A 108 -4.33 6.95 -10.53
N GLU A 109 -4.70 8.22 -10.43
CA GLU A 109 -4.00 9.25 -9.67
C GLU A 109 -4.83 9.62 -8.43
N SER A 110 -4.17 9.78 -7.29
CA SER A 110 -4.74 10.20 -6.01
C SER A 110 -3.65 10.91 -5.18
N SER A 111 -3.86 11.06 -3.87
CA SER A 111 -2.86 11.61 -2.96
C SER A 111 -2.82 10.86 -1.62
N ALA A 112 -1.69 10.97 -0.92
CA ALA A 112 -1.54 10.42 0.43
C ALA A 112 -2.61 10.97 1.39
N ALA A 113 -2.96 12.25 1.29
CA ALA A 113 -4.02 12.87 2.08
C ALA A 113 -5.39 12.21 1.88
N LYS A 114 -5.76 11.92 0.62
CA LYS A 114 -7.03 11.24 0.32
C LYS A 114 -7.04 9.81 0.80
N LEU A 115 -5.91 9.11 0.67
CA LEU A 115 -5.76 7.75 1.21
C LEU A 115 -5.85 7.74 2.74
N GLU A 116 -5.23 8.70 3.41
CA GLU A 116 -5.31 8.87 4.86
C GLU A 116 -6.72 9.20 5.33
N ARG A 117 -7.40 10.13 4.66
CA ARG A 117 -8.80 10.46 4.96
C ARG A 117 -9.70 9.24 4.80
N LEU A 118 -9.58 8.54 3.66
CA LEU A 118 -10.33 7.33 3.38
C LEU A 118 -10.10 6.25 4.44
N TYR A 119 -8.86 6.10 4.92
CA TYR A 119 -8.54 5.20 6.01
C TYR A 119 -9.18 5.63 7.34
N ARG A 120 -9.09 6.92 7.71
CA ARG A 120 -9.62 7.45 8.98
C ARG A 120 -11.14 7.35 9.06
N GLU A 121 -11.83 7.52 7.93
CA GLU A 121 -13.28 7.40 7.81
C GLU A 121 -13.75 5.93 7.80
N SER A 122 -12.83 4.96 7.62
CA SER A 122 -13.17 3.54 7.64
C SER A 122 -13.36 2.99 9.06
N PRO A 123 -14.40 2.19 9.33
CA PRO A 123 -14.67 1.62 10.64
C PRO A 123 -13.83 0.36 10.98
N GLU A 124 -12.86 -0.02 10.13
CA GLU A 124 -12.29 -1.39 10.14
C GLU A 124 -10.85 -1.54 10.66
N PHE A 125 -10.20 -0.46 11.11
CA PHE A 125 -8.76 -0.49 11.40
C PHE A 125 -8.35 0.17 12.72
N TYR A 126 -7.32 -0.39 13.38
CA TYR A 126 -6.74 0.13 14.64
C TYR A 126 -5.75 1.25 14.43
N VAL A 127 -4.66 0.88 13.76
CA VAL A 127 -3.47 1.71 13.61
C VAL A 127 -2.98 1.50 12.19
N ALA A 128 -2.51 2.57 11.59
CA ALA A 128 -1.85 2.52 10.31
C ALA A 128 -0.51 3.24 10.38
N HIS A 129 0.32 2.89 9.42
CA HIS A 129 1.46 3.69 9.03
C HIS A 129 1.37 3.90 7.52
N MET A 130 1.66 5.13 7.08
CA MET A 130 1.68 5.52 5.68
C MET A 130 2.97 6.25 5.39
N ASP A 131 3.79 5.74 4.47
CA ASP A 131 5.03 6.39 4.04
C ASP A 131 5.57 5.78 2.73
N ALA A 132 6.63 6.39 2.22
CA ALA A 132 7.47 5.80 1.19
C ALA A 132 8.30 4.64 1.76
N VAL A 133 8.48 3.60 0.95
CA VAL A 133 9.41 2.50 1.24
C VAL A 133 10.84 3.05 1.21
N THR A 134 11.62 2.67 2.22
CA THR A 134 13.06 2.93 2.28
C THR A 134 13.80 1.73 1.70
N TYR A 135 14.73 2.04 0.80
CA TYR A 135 15.51 1.06 0.07
C TYR A 135 16.93 0.98 0.64
N HIS A 136 17.42 -0.25 0.83
CA HIS A 136 18.74 -0.53 1.41
C HIS A 136 19.55 -1.44 0.50
N PRO A 137 20.87 -1.19 0.33
CA PRO A 137 21.72 -2.10 -0.40
C PRO A 137 21.92 -3.41 0.38
N PRO A 138 22.18 -4.54 -0.30
CA PRO A 138 22.52 -5.79 0.37
C PRO A 138 23.75 -5.65 1.27
N GLY A 139 23.65 -6.15 2.50
CA GLY A 139 24.77 -6.16 3.46
C GLY A 139 24.82 -4.98 4.42
N ASP A 140 24.07 -3.91 4.16
CA ASP A 140 23.89 -2.83 5.12
C ASP A 140 22.84 -3.21 6.18
N GLU A 141 23.08 -2.83 7.43
CA GLU A 141 22.04 -2.91 8.46
C GLU A 141 20.92 -1.94 8.08
N PRO A 142 19.67 -2.40 7.89
CA PRO A 142 18.56 -1.52 7.60
C PRO A 142 18.36 -0.62 8.82
N ARG A 143 18.52 0.69 8.60
CA ARG A 143 18.33 1.71 9.63
C ARG A 143 17.17 2.57 9.24
N TRP A 144 16.24 2.74 10.17
CA TRP A 144 15.24 3.79 10.12
C TRP A 144 15.94 5.14 10.04
N THR A 145 15.90 5.78 8.88
CA THR A 145 16.42 7.15 8.74
C THR A 145 15.51 8.15 9.46
N LYS A 146 14.23 7.76 9.67
CA LYS A 146 13.25 8.44 10.53
C LYS A 146 12.37 7.40 11.22
N LEU A 147 12.05 7.62 12.49
CA LEU A 147 10.99 6.85 13.14
C LEU A 147 9.66 7.19 12.44
N PRO A 148 8.94 6.19 11.93
CA PRO A 148 7.71 6.45 11.22
C PRO A 148 6.65 7.06 12.13
N SER A 149 5.99 8.12 11.66
CA SER A 149 4.81 8.66 12.32
C SER A 149 3.67 7.65 12.18
N LEU A 150 3.32 7.00 13.28
CA LEU A 150 2.15 6.12 13.34
C LEU A 150 0.89 6.98 13.24
N ILE A 151 0.04 6.64 12.29
CA ILE A 151 -1.33 7.13 12.20
C ILE A 151 -2.15 6.26 13.15
N ALA A 152 -2.18 6.64 14.42
CA ALA A 152 -3.10 6.04 15.38
C ALA A 152 -4.49 6.64 15.21
N ARG A 153 -5.52 5.79 15.27
CA ARG A 153 -6.86 6.25 15.62
C ARG A 153 -6.85 6.61 17.10
N TYR A 154 -6.86 7.91 17.41
CA TYR A 154 -6.81 8.42 18.78
C TYR A 154 -7.99 7.96 19.65
N ASP A 155 -9.08 7.51 19.03
CA ASP A 155 -10.29 7.02 19.70
C ASP A 155 -10.23 5.54 20.09
N MET A 156 -9.21 4.78 19.67
CA MET A 156 -9.12 3.34 19.96
C MET A 156 -7.91 2.99 20.81
N LYS A 157 -8.14 2.13 21.82
CA LYS A 157 -7.04 1.56 22.61
C LYS A 157 -6.18 0.68 21.71
N ARG A 158 -4.86 0.90 21.73
CA ARG A 158 -3.87 0.02 21.12
C ARG A 158 -4.13 -1.42 21.60
N PRO A 159 -4.23 -2.42 20.71
CA PRO A 159 -4.36 -3.80 21.15
C PRO A 159 -3.07 -4.23 21.84
N ASP A 160 -3.15 -4.92 22.98
CA ASP A 160 -1.93 -5.49 23.52
C ASP A 160 -1.42 -6.60 22.59
N PRO A 161 -0.11 -6.90 22.61
CA PRO A 161 0.46 -8.02 21.88
C PRO A 161 -0.22 -9.35 22.22
N LEU A 162 -0.12 -10.33 21.31
CA LEU A 162 -0.43 -11.71 21.65
C LEU A 162 0.67 -12.24 22.59
N PRO A 163 0.36 -13.13 23.55
CA PRO A 163 1.38 -13.76 24.39
C PRO A 163 2.46 -14.42 23.55
N ASP A 164 3.73 -14.20 23.91
CA ASP A 164 4.90 -14.79 23.24
C ASP A 164 5.01 -14.47 21.73
N LYS A 165 4.38 -13.38 21.28
CA LYS A 165 4.46 -12.90 19.89
C LYS A 165 5.05 -11.49 19.82
N PRO A 166 5.68 -11.12 18.68
CA PRO A 166 6.13 -9.76 18.46
C PRO A 166 4.95 -8.78 18.52
N ASP A 167 5.24 -7.57 18.99
CA ASP A 167 4.25 -6.50 19.04
C ASP A 167 3.88 -6.05 17.61
N PRO A 168 2.62 -6.19 17.18
CA PRO A 168 2.21 -5.94 15.81
C PRO A 168 2.47 -4.50 15.38
N VAL A 169 2.36 -3.54 16.31
CA VAL A 169 2.56 -2.12 16.02
C VAL A 169 4.03 -1.84 15.71
N THR A 170 4.94 -2.60 16.33
CA THR A 170 6.38 -2.49 16.05
C THR A 170 6.78 -3.13 14.72
N LEU A 171 5.93 -4.00 14.14
CA LEU A 171 6.15 -4.61 12.83
C LEU A 171 5.64 -3.77 11.67
N LEU A 172 4.65 -2.89 11.87
CA LEU A 172 4.13 -2.07 10.77
C LEU A 172 5.21 -1.23 10.09
N PRO A 173 6.13 -0.58 10.84
CA PRO A 173 7.29 0.07 10.27
C PRO A 173 8.09 -0.86 9.37
N GLU A 174 8.43 -2.07 9.86
CA GLU A 174 9.33 -3.01 9.19
C GLU A 174 8.96 -3.17 7.73
N LEU A 175 7.67 -3.33 7.41
CA LEU A 175 7.05 -3.44 6.07
C LEU A 175 7.40 -2.32 5.06
N PHE A 176 8.20 -1.35 5.44
CA PHE A 176 8.70 -0.27 4.58
C PHE A 176 10.18 -0.42 4.25
N LEU A 177 10.82 -1.55 4.54
CA LEU A 177 12.24 -1.79 4.24
C LEU A 177 12.37 -2.79 3.10
N LYS A 178 12.83 -2.34 1.93
CA LYS A 178 13.12 -3.19 0.77
C LYS A 178 14.59 -3.11 0.36
N TYR A 179 15.07 -4.12 -0.38
CA TYR A 179 16.38 -4.01 -1.03
C TYR A 179 16.32 -3.02 -2.20
N ASP A 180 17.42 -2.34 -2.47
CA ASP A 180 17.54 -1.29 -3.49
C ASP A 180 17.35 -1.77 -4.94
N HIS A 181 17.47 -3.07 -5.24
CA HIS A 181 17.10 -3.60 -6.55
C HIS A 181 15.59 -3.46 -6.86
N TYR A 182 14.76 -3.16 -5.86
CA TYR A 182 13.34 -2.78 -6.01
C TYR A 182 13.11 -1.26 -6.08
N GLU A 183 14.13 -0.41 -6.00
CA GLU A 183 13.98 1.06 -5.93
C GLU A 183 13.20 1.64 -7.12
N GLY A 184 13.25 0.98 -8.29
CA GLY A 184 12.49 1.35 -9.47
C GLY A 184 10.97 1.38 -9.27
N GLU A 185 10.46 0.65 -8.28
CA GLU A 185 9.04 0.60 -7.93
C GLU A 185 8.57 1.86 -7.20
N LYS A 186 9.48 2.60 -6.55
CA LYS A 186 9.19 3.82 -5.76
C LYS A 186 7.92 3.70 -4.94
N GLU A 187 7.85 2.69 -4.09
CA GLU A 187 6.61 2.36 -3.39
C GLU A 187 6.27 3.34 -2.28
N PHE A 188 4.99 3.64 -2.16
CA PHE A 188 4.35 4.22 -0.99
C PHE A 188 3.34 3.21 -0.45
N ARG A 189 3.39 2.89 0.84
CA ARG A 189 2.50 1.88 1.43
C ARG A 189 1.57 2.53 2.45
N LEU A 190 0.31 2.12 2.43
CA LEU A 190 -0.54 2.11 3.63
C LEU A 190 -0.38 0.72 4.24
N VAL A 191 0.10 0.64 5.47
CA VAL A 191 0.18 -0.60 6.26
C VAL A 191 -0.69 -0.43 7.49
N THR A 192 -1.57 -1.38 7.77
CA THR A 192 -2.53 -1.27 8.87
C THR A 192 -2.76 -2.59 9.58
N LEU A 193 -3.02 -2.50 10.88
CA LEU A 193 -3.41 -3.64 11.71
C LEU A 193 -4.93 -3.76 11.74
N ASN A 194 -5.42 -4.97 11.47
CA ASN A 194 -6.83 -5.24 11.46
C ASN A 194 -7.52 -5.12 12.83
N LYS A 195 -8.75 -4.58 12.86
CA LYS A 195 -9.51 -4.42 14.12
C LYS A 195 -9.85 -5.72 14.87
N ARG A 196 -9.81 -6.86 14.18
CA ARG A 196 -10.09 -8.18 14.76
C ARG A 196 -8.84 -8.89 15.26
N TYR A 197 -7.67 -8.24 15.26
CA TYR A 197 -6.45 -8.76 15.89
C TYR A 197 -6.75 -9.15 17.34
N ARG A 198 -7.05 -10.45 17.58
CA ARG A 198 -7.44 -11.18 18.82
C ARG A 198 -8.76 -11.97 18.77
N ASP A 199 -9.58 -11.86 17.74
CA ASP A 199 -10.80 -12.66 17.60
C ASP A 199 -10.46 -13.98 16.87
N PRO A 200 -10.18 -15.08 17.58
CA PRO A 200 -9.66 -16.31 17.00
C PRO A 200 -10.86 -17.11 16.48
N GLY A 201 -11.12 -17.03 15.19
CA GLY A 201 -12.17 -17.82 14.55
C GLY A 201 -12.07 -17.85 13.03
N GLU A 202 -11.69 -16.73 12.41
CA GLU A 202 -11.50 -16.64 10.95
C GLU A 202 -10.25 -15.83 10.62
N GLU A 203 -9.45 -16.33 9.68
CA GLU A 203 -8.38 -15.53 9.10
C GLU A 203 -8.98 -14.24 8.54
N PRO A 204 -8.44 -13.06 8.90
CA PRO A 204 -9.00 -11.81 8.43
C PRO A 204 -8.88 -11.79 6.91
N GLY A 205 -10.04 -11.73 6.24
CA GLY A 205 -10.12 -11.55 4.81
C GLY A 205 -9.44 -10.24 4.37
N ALA A 206 -9.55 -9.94 3.08
CA ALA A 206 -9.13 -8.62 2.63
C ALA A 206 -10.15 -7.56 3.03
N TYR A 207 -9.66 -6.35 3.25
CA TYR A 207 -10.49 -5.22 3.63
C TYR A 207 -10.67 -4.28 2.45
N ARG A 208 -11.81 -3.60 2.44
CA ARG A 208 -12.17 -2.63 1.40
C ARG A 208 -12.35 -1.28 2.04
N LEU A 209 -11.48 -0.35 1.69
CA LEU A 209 -11.66 1.06 1.96
C LEU A 209 -12.71 1.60 0.99
N ARG A 210 -13.97 1.69 1.45
CA ARG A 210 -15.10 2.10 0.63
C ARG A 210 -15.02 3.59 0.33
N PHE A 211 -15.16 3.93 -0.93
CA PHE A 211 -15.25 5.30 -1.40
C PHE A 211 -16.33 5.41 -2.47
N ASP A 212 -16.89 6.60 -2.61
CA ASP A 212 -17.85 6.94 -3.66
C ASP A 212 -17.49 8.28 -4.31
N ARG A 213 -18.32 8.78 -5.21
CA ARG A 213 -18.11 10.07 -5.87
C ARG A 213 -17.88 11.25 -4.89
N SER A 214 -18.52 11.24 -3.72
CA SER A 214 -18.45 12.34 -2.76
C SER A 214 -17.08 12.46 -2.10
N THR A 215 -16.37 11.33 -2.00
CA THR A 215 -15.01 11.28 -1.46
C THR A 215 -13.98 11.94 -2.37
N ARG A 216 -14.29 12.09 -3.67
CA ARG A 216 -13.37 12.56 -4.73
C ARG A 216 -12.00 11.87 -4.63
N PHE A 217 -11.99 10.57 -4.29
CA PHE A 217 -10.78 9.80 -3.99
C PHE A 217 -9.83 9.70 -5.21
N ILE A 218 -10.39 9.52 -6.41
CA ILE A 218 -9.63 9.43 -7.66
C ILE A 218 -9.62 10.81 -8.32
N ASP A 219 -8.43 11.34 -8.60
CA ASP A 219 -8.26 12.62 -9.31
C ASP A 219 -8.33 12.43 -10.83
N ARG A 220 -7.75 11.33 -11.31
CA ARG A 220 -7.60 11.06 -12.74
C ARG A 220 -7.46 9.57 -12.99
N VAL A 221 -7.92 9.14 -14.16
CA VAL A 221 -7.64 7.82 -14.72
C VAL A 221 -6.89 7.99 -16.04
N ARG A 222 -5.73 7.34 -16.15
CA ARG A 222 -5.02 7.17 -17.43
C ARG A 222 -5.21 5.75 -17.91
N VAL A 223 -5.43 5.60 -19.20
CA VAL A 223 -5.59 4.32 -19.90
C VAL A 223 -4.26 3.97 -20.55
N SER A 224 -3.84 2.70 -20.41
CA SER A 224 -2.59 2.18 -20.97
C SER A 224 -2.32 2.66 -22.40
N PRO A 225 -1.05 2.94 -22.75
CA PRO A 225 -0.70 3.44 -24.09
C PRO A 225 -0.92 2.42 -25.20
N ARG A 226 -1.08 1.15 -24.84
CA ARG A 226 -1.35 0.05 -25.78
C ARG A 226 -2.84 -0.31 -25.88
N ALA A 227 -3.70 0.37 -25.13
CA ALA A 227 -5.12 0.08 -25.12
C ALA A 227 -5.79 0.50 -26.44
N THR A 228 -6.70 -0.35 -26.92
CA THR A 228 -7.53 -0.06 -28.10
C THR A 228 -8.48 1.11 -27.86
N GLU A 229 -9.12 1.61 -28.93
CA GLU A 229 -10.18 2.62 -28.80
C GLU A 229 -11.41 2.08 -28.06
N GLU A 230 -11.79 0.83 -28.34
CA GLU A 230 -12.87 0.15 -27.63
C GLU A 230 -12.60 0.07 -26.13
N TYR A 231 -11.38 -0.31 -25.73
CA TYR A 231 -10.99 -0.36 -24.32
C TYR A 231 -11.04 1.03 -23.67
N PHE A 232 -10.54 2.05 -24.35
CA PHE A 232 -10.57 3.42 -23.85
C PHE A 232 -12.01 3.92 -23.61
N GLN A 233 -12.92 3.70 -24.57
CA GLN A 233 -14.32 4.09 -24.40
C GLN A 233 -14.98 3.31 -23.26
N LYS A 234 -14.71 2.00 -23.14
CA LYS A 234 -15.20 1.20 -22.01
C LYS A 234 -14.76 1.74 -20.66
N VAL A 235 -13.49 2.12 -20.50
CA VAL A 235 -13.00 2.73 -19.25
C VAL A 235 -13.70 4.08 -19.01
N ARG A 236 -13.86 4.89 -20.06
CA ARG A 236 -14.53 6.19 -19.95
C ARG A 236 -15.99 6.07 -19.53
N GLU A 237 -16.73 5.13 -20.10
CA GLU A 237 -18.13 4.84 -19.73
C GLU A 237 -18.22 4.40 -18.26
N MET A 238 -17.36 3.47 -17.84
CA MET A 238 -17.29 3.00 -16.45
C MET A 238 -16.99 4.14 -15.46
N CYS A 239 -16.04 5.02 -15.80
CA CYS A 239 -15.73 6.20 -14.99
C CYS A 239 -16.90 7.19 -14.96
N PHE A 240 -17.58 7.40 -16.08
CA PHE A 240 -18.74 8.31 -16.17
C PHE A 240 -19.91 7.82 -15.31
N GLU A 241 -20.17 6.52 -15.28
CA GLU A 241 -21.18 5.91 -14.40
C GLU A 241 -20.84 6.11 -12.91
N PHE A 242 -19.55 6.04 -12.56
CA PHE A 242 -19.08 6.23 -11.19
C PHE A 242 -19.07 7.70 -10.75
N ASP A 243 -18.45 8.57 -11.54
CA ASP A 243 -18.37 10.02 -11.35
C ASP A 243 -18.27 10.72 -12.72
N PRO A 244 -19.32 11.41 -13.18
CA PRO A 244 -19.33 12.12 -14.47
C PRO A 244 -18.22 13.17 -14.62
N ASP A 245 -17.67 13.69 -13.51
CA ASP A 245 -16.58 14.66 -13.52
C ASP A 245 -15.18 14.00 -13.59
N LEU A 246 -15.10 12.67 -13.48
CA LEU A 246 -13.83 11.96 -13.41
C LEU A 246 -13.10 12.02 -14.75
N ARG A 247 -11.93 12.66 -14.73
CA ARG A 247 -11.08 12.83 -15.92
C ARG A 247 -10.47 11.50 -16.34
N VAL A 248 -10.74 11.09 -17.58
CA VAL A 248 -10.16 9.90 -18.21
C VAL A 248 -9.34 10.30 -19.43
N GLU A 249 -8.09 9.86 -19.47
CA GLU A 249 -7.13 10.21 -20.54
C GLU A 249 -6.39 8.98 -21.04
N ARG A 250 -5.78 9.07 -22.22
CA ARG A 250 -4.79 8.10 -22.66
C ARG A 250 -3.44 8.41 -22.01
N SER A 251 -2.67 7.37 -21.74
CA SER A 251 -1.27 7.47 -21.35
C SER A 251 -0.47 8.29 -22.37
N GLU A 252 0.47 9.07 -21.88
CA GLU A 252 1.38 9.88 -22.69
C GLU A 252 2.69 9.14 -23.00
N ILE A 253 2.91 7.96 -22.41
CA ILE A 253 4.10 7.13 -22.67
C ILE A 253 3.95 6.43 -24.02
N GLY A 254 4.85 6.73 -24.95
CA GLY A 254 4.93 6.01 -26.22
C GLY A 254 4.10 6.60 -27.36
N VAL A 255 3.74 7.89 -27.31
CA VAL A 255 3.48 8.67 -28.53
C VAL A 255 4.82 9.16 -29.10
N ARG A 256 5.63 8.21 -29.58
CA ARG A 256 6.72 8.42 -30.55
C ARG A 256 6.90 7.16 -31.38
#